data_AF-A0A7J7P0X6-F1
#
_entry.id   AF-A0A7J7P0X6-F1
#
_cell.length_a   1.000
_cell.length_b   1.000
_cell.length_c   1.000
_cell.angle_alpha   90.00
_cell.angle_beta   90.00
_cell.angle_gamma   90.00
#
_symmetry.space_group_name_H-M   'P 1'
#
loop_
_entity.id
_entity.type
_entity.pdbx_description
1 polymer ?
#
loop_
_entity_poly.entity_id
_entity_poly.type
_entity_poly.pdbx_seq_one_letter_code
_entity_poly.pdbx_strand_id
1 'polypeptide(L)'
;MTNQAEAKSKKFKNMRSKQVFPYTGSRRGYARLENDMIINVLRDTISKLYEKNKSAKPSSVVRVDVWAKAHSKANGEPSNEEVAKNLVKIEELKKSLPLNFTPLPLKDDMFSQVLGSERQGRVRTLGFGVTPTRLGIISKTTGRVAELEEQLATMMGKMEKMSNLISKLIRNQVNLSCIYHNN
;
A
#
# COMPACT_ATOMS: atom_id res chain seq x y z
N MET A 1 41.77 0.39 35.88
CA MET A 1 41.21 -0.33 34.71
C MET A 1 39.78 0.14 34.51
N THR A 2 39.49 0.95 33.48
CA THR A 2 38.09 1.34 33.18
C THR A 2 37.32 0.07 32.83
N ASN A 3 36.28 -0.20 33.62
CA ASN A 3 35.50 -1.41 33.53
C ASN A 3 34.86 -1.46 32.12
N GLN A 4 35.26 -2.40 31.27
CA GLN A 4 34.90 -2.46 29.85
C GLN A 4 33.37 -2.39 29.63
N ALA A 5 32.60 -2.90 30.60
CA ALA A 5 31.14 -2.82 30.63
C ALA A 5 30.62 -1.38 30.77
N GLU A 6 31.25 -0.54 31.58
CA GLU A 6 30.84 0.85 31.80
C GLU A 6 31.07 1.70 30.55
N ALA A 7 32.21 1.51 29.88
CA ALA A 7 32.52 2.17 28.61
C ALA A 7 31.51 1.77 27.52
N LYS A 8 31.16 0.48 27.42
CA LYS A 8 30.12 -0.01 26.51
C LYS A 8 28.75 0.60 26.84
N SER A 9 28.37 0.64 28.11
CA SER A 9 27.10 1.23 28.57
C SER A 9 26.99 2.71 28.20
N LYS A 10 28.02 3.52 28.49
CA LYS A 10 28.09 4.94 28.10
C LYS A 10 27.95 5.11 26.58
N LYS A 11 28.63 4.28 25.79
CA LYS A 11 28.51 4.28 24.32
C LYS A 11 27.05 4.01 23.86
N PHE A 12 26.40 2.98 24.41
CA PHE A 12 25.01 2.66 24.03
C PHE A 12 24.02 3.74 24.47
N LYS A 13 24.18 4.33 25.66
CA LYS A 13 23.37 5.47 26.11
C LYS A 13 23.52 6.67 25.17
N ASN A 14 24.74 7.00 24.77
CA ASN A 14 25.02 8.07 23.81
C ASN A 14 24.45 7.79 22.42
N MET A 15 24.40 6.53 21.98
CA MET A 15 23.74 6.18 20.72
C MET A 15 22.21 6.27 20.86
N ARG A 16 21.66 5.86 22.00
CA ARG A 16 20.21 5.91 22.27
C ARG A 16 19.70 7.34 22.40
N SER A 17 20.45 8.24 23.04
CA SER A 17 20.07 9.65 23.19
C SER A 17 20.00 10.40 21.85
N LYS A 18 20.73 9.93 20.83
CA LYS A 18 20.67 10.47 19.45
C LYS A 18 19.47 9.98 18.65
N GLN A 19 18.70 9.01 19.15
CA GLN A 19 17.53 8.48 18.44
C GLN A 19 16.33 9.40 18.64
N VAL A 20 16.02 10.19 17.61
CA VAL A 20 14.89 11.13 17.60
C VAL A 20 13.54 10.39 17.53
N PHE A 21 13.50 9.25 16.84
CA PHE A 21 12.28 8.46 16.61
C PHE A 21 12.44 7.05 17.18
N PRO A 22 12.34 6.87 18.52
CA PRO A 22 12.35 5.55 19.11
C PRO A 22 11.08 4.81 18.70
N TYR A 23 11.23 3.60 18.18
CA TYR A 23 10.09 2.74 17.89
C TYR A 23 9.33 2.38 19.17
N THR A 24 8.01 2.65 19.21
CA THR A 24 7.16 2.37 20.38
C THR A 24 6.24 1.17 20.21
N GLY A 25 6.20 0.53 19.04
CA GLY A 25 5.28 -0.58 18.73
C GLY A 25 5.70 -1.95 19.29
N SER A 26 5.97 -2.05 20.59
CA SER A 26 6.25 -3.30 21.33
C SER A 26 7.15 -4.30 20.56
N ARG A 27 6.95 -5.61 20.71
CA ARG A 27 7.65 -6.67 19.96
C ARG A 27 7.06 -6.94 18.57
N ARG A 28 5.98 -6.25 18.18
CA ARG A 28 5.21 -6.58 16.96
C ARG A 28 5.94 -6.20 15.67
N GLY A 29 6.78 -5.17 15.69
CA GLY A 29 7.47 -4.65 14.50
C GLY A 29 6.52 -4.08 13.44
N TYR A 30 7.06 -3.39 12.44
CA TYR A 30 6.27 -2.74 11.39
C TYR A 30 5.44 -3.73 10.54
N ALA A 31 5.98 -4.91 10.24
CA ALA A 31 5.29 -5.91 9.42
C ALA A 31 3.95 -6.36 10.02
N ARG A 32 3.92 -6.62 11.34
CA ARG A 32 2.68 -7.05 12.00
C ARG A 32 1.74 -5.87 12.20
N LEU A 33 2.28 -4.67 12.47
CA LEU A 33 1.47 -3.47 12.59
C LEU A 33 0.72 -3.16 11.29
N GLU A 34 1.43 -3.22 10.16
CA GLU A 34 0.86 -3.07 8.82
C GLU A 34 -0.23 -4.11 8.57
N ASN A 35 0.04 -5.38 8.87
CA ASN A 35 -0.95 -6.44 8.70
C ASN A 35 -2.19 -6.25 9.59
N ASP A 36 -2.03 -5.87 10.85
CA ASP A 36 -3.13 -5.55 11.77
C ASP A 36 -3.98 -4.38 11.22
N MET A 37 -3.33 -3.35 10.66
CA MET A 37 -4.02 -2.24 10.02
C MET A 37 -4.81 -2.68 8.79
N ILE A 38 -4.22 -3.50 7.91
CA ILE A 38 -4.88 -4.04 6.72
C ILE A 38 -6.12 -4.86 7.13
N ILE A 39 -5.99 -5.75 8.12
CA ILE A 39 -7.10 -6.57 8.61
C ILE A 39 -8.25 -5.69 9.13
N ASN A 40 -7.93 -4.64 9.88
CA ASN A 40 -8.95 -3.73 10.40
C ASN A 40 -9.65 -2.96 9.28
N VAL A 41 -8.90 -2.43 8.30
CA VAL A 41 -9.47 -1.75 7.13
C VAL A 41 -10.37 -2.69 6.33
N LEU A 42 -9.97 -3.94 6.14
CA LEU A 42 -10.78 -4.95 5.47
C LEU A 42 -12.06 -5.24 6.26
N ARG A 43 -11.98 -5.41 7.59
CA ARG A 43 -13.15 -5.60 8.45
C ARG A 43 -14.14 -4.44 8.31
N ASP A 44 -13.66 -3.20 8.43
CA ASP A 44 -14.50 -2.00 8.31
C ASP A 44 -15.13 -1.89 6.91
N THR A 45 -14.38 -2.27 5.88
CA THR A 45 -14.88 -2.28 4.50
C THR A 45 -16.00 -3.32 4.36
N ILE A 46 -15.79 -4.55 4.83
CA ILE A 46 -16.79 -5.63 4.79
C ILE A 46 -18.07 -5.22 5.54
N SER A 47 -17.95 -4.64 6.73
CA SER A 47 -19.09 -4.12 7.49
C SER A 47 -19.88 -3.07 6.68
N LYS A 48 -19.19 -2.11 6.05
CA LYS A 48 -19.84 -1.09 5.19
C LYS A 48 -20.49 -1.67 3.94
N LEU A 49 -19.89 -2.70 3.32
CA LEU A 49 -20.46 -3.40 2.16
C LEU A 49 -21.79 -4.05 2.55
N TYR A 50 -21.81 -4.74 3.70
CA TYR A 50 -22.99 -5.43 4.23
C TYR A 50 -24.15 -4.46 4.53
N GLU A 51 -23.84 -3.27 5.04
CA GLU A 51 -24.85 -2.24 5.35
C GLU A 51 -25.39 -1.49 4.12
N LYS A 52 -24.60 -1.35 3.04
CA LYS A 52 -24.88 -0.36 1.98
C LYS A 52 -25.08 -0.90 0.56
N ASN A 53 -25.00 -2.21 0.31
CA ASN A 53 -25.15 -2.80 -1.04
C ASN A 53 -24.35 -2.06 -2.15
N LYS A 54 -23.17 -1.54 -1.82
CA LYS A 54 -22.31 -0.79 -2.75
C LYS A 54 -20.91 -1.37 -2.75
N SER A 55 -20.26 -1.41 -3.91
CA SER A 55 -18.85 -1.79 -4.05
C SER A 55 -17.93 -0.72 -3.46
N ALA A 56 -17.52 -0.89 -2.20
CA ALA A 56 -16.46 -0.12 -1.59
C ALA A 56 -15.11 -0.81 -1.84
N LYS A 57 -14.17 -0.10 -2.49
CA LYS A 57 -12.78 -0.54 -2.57
C LYS A 57 -12.11 -0.28 -1.20
N PRO A 58 -11.39 -1.26 -0.61
CA PRO A 58 -10.71 -1.03 0.66
C PRO A 58 -9.66 0.07 0.50
N SER A 59 -9.55 0.94 1.52
CA SER A 59 -8.45 1.91 1.58
C SER A 59 -7.12 1.15 1.63
N SER A 60 -6.13 1.54 0.84
CA SER A 60 -4.79 0.93 0.95
C SER A 60 -4.07 1.53 2.15
N VAL A 61 -3.48 0.69 3.00
CA VAL A 61 -2.58 1.14 4.07
C VAL A 61 -1.27 1.58 3.44
N VAL A 62 -0.86 2.84 3.67
CA VAL A 62 0.41 3.38 3.15
C VAL A 62 1.47 3.36 4.27
N ARG A 63 2.75 3.21 3.92
CA ARG A 63 3.85 3.12 4.90
C ARG A 63 3.94 4.29 5.89
N VAL A 64 3.44 5.46 5.47
CA VAL A 64 3.37 6.67 6.31
C VAL A 64 2.30 6.53 7.40
N ASP A 65 1.19 5.84 7.13
CA ASP A 65 0.15 5.55 8.10
C ASP A 65 0.66 4.53 9.13
N VAL A 66 1.42 3.53 8.65
CA VAL A 66 2.10 2.55 9.52
C VAL A 66 3.10 3.25 10.43
N TRP A 67 3.87 4.22 9.91
CA TRP A 67 4.79 5.03 10.73
C TRP A 67 4.06 5.86 11.77
N ALA A 68 3.00 6.57 11.37
CA ALA A 68 2.18 7.37 12.26
C ALA A 68 1.63 6.52 13.40
N LYS A 69 1.03 5.37 13.07
CA LYS A 69 0.53 4.44 14.08
C LYS A 69 1.62 3.91 15.00
N ALA A 70 2.81 3.63 14.47
CA ALA A 70 3.94 3.13 15.25
C ALA A 70 4.52 4.15 16.22
N HIS A 71 4.31 5.46 15.98
CA HIS A 71 4.83 6.57 16.80
C HIS A 71 3.73 7.34 17.53
N SER A 72 2.49 6.88 17.45
CA SER A 72 1.39 7.31 18.30
C SER A 72 1.27 6.42 19.53
N LYS A 73 0.88 7.03 20.65
CA LYS A 73 0.48 6.36 21.88
C LYS A 73 -0.89 5.69 21.71
N ALA A 74 -1.32 4.90 22.69
CA ALA A 74 -2.61 4.20 22.66
C ALA A 74 -3.82 5.16 22.56
N ASN A 75 -3.72 6.36 23.15
CA ASN A 75 -4.70 7.44 23.06
C ASN A 75 -4.67 8.20 21.72
N GLY A 76 -3.76 7.84 20.80
CA GLY A 76 -3.62 8.48 19.49
C GLY A 76 -2.63 9.65 19.45
N GLU A 77 -2.20 10.16 20.60
CA GLU A 77 -1.26 11.28 20.67
C GLU A 77 0.14 10.90 20.14
N PRO A 78 0.89 11.86 19.59
CA PRO A 78 2.28 11.64 19.20
C PRO A 78 3.15 11.27 20.41
N SER A 79 4.13 10.40 20.18
CA SER A 79 5.08 9.95 21.21
C SER A 79 6.02 11.05 21.69
N ASN A 80 6.35 12.01 20.83
CA ASN A 80 7.15 13.19 21.16
C ASN A 80 6.82 14.38 20.25
N GLU A 81 7.38 15.55 20.56
CA GLU A 81 7.16 16.79 19.81
C GLU A 81 7.62 16.70 18.35
N GLU A 82 8.72 16.00 18.09
CA GLU A 82 9.25 15.88 16.72
C GLU A 82 8.37 14.99 15.84
N VAL A 83 7.77 13.94 16.40
CA VAL A 83 6.73 13.15 15.74
C VAL A 83 5.52 14.02 15.47
N ALA A 84 5.10 14.85 16.44
CA ALA A 84 3.97 15.76 16.25
C ALA A 84 4.19 16.70 15.05
N LYS A 85 5.36 17.36 14.97
CA LYS A 85 5.72 18.23 13.84
C LYS A 85 5.67 17.50 12.49
N ASN A 86 6.20 16.27 12.44
CA ASN A 86 6.21 15.50 11.20
C ASN A 86 4.81 15.00 10.81
N LEU A 87 3.96 14.66 11.77
CA LEU A 87 2.55 14.32 11.50
C LEU A 87 1.79 15.51 10.91
N VAL A 88 2.01 16.73 11.42
CA VAL A 88 1.43 17.95 10.84
C VAL A 88 1.86 18.11 9.38
N LYS A 89 3.16 18.00 9.09
CA LYS A 89 3.66 18.05 7.69
C LYS A 89 3.04 16.97 6.81
N ILE A 90 2.88 15.76 7.32
CA ILE A 90 2.22 14.66 6.59
C ILE A 90 0.78 15.03 6.27
N GLU A 91 0.03 15.58 7.22
CA GLU A 91 -1.36 16.00 7.00
C GLU A 91 -1.48 17.15 6.01
N GLU A 92 -0.58 18.13 6.06
CA GLU A 92 -0.49 19.21 5.09
C GLU A 92 -0.22 18.68 3.67
N LEU A 93 0.72 17.75 3.53
CA LEU A 93 0.99 17.08 2.25
C LEU A 93 -0.23 16.32 1.75
N LYS A 94 -0.91 15.55 2.62
CA LYS A 94 -2.15 14.84 2.27
C LYS A 94 -3.23 15.79 1.72
N LYS A 95 -3.36 17.00 2.27
CA LYS A 95 -4.33 18.01 1.80
C LYS A 95 -3.93 18.64 0.46
N SER A 96 -2.63 18.78 0.20
CA SER A 96 -2.11 19.33 -1.05
C SER A 96 -2.18 18.36 -2.24
N LEU A 97 -2.25 17.05 -1.96
CA LEU A 97 -2.21 16.00 -2.97
C LEU A 97 -3.60 15.81 -3.63
N PRO A 98 -3.67 15.72 -4.97
CA PRO A 98 -4.93 15.45 -5.66
C PRO A 98 -5.45 14.04 -5.32
N LEU A 99 -6.78 13.87 -5.28
CA LEU A 99 -7.45 12.61 -4.90
C LEU A 99 -7.05 11.39 -5.76
N ASN A 100 -6.53 11.60 -6.97
CA ASN A 100 -6.09 10.56 -7.91
C ASN A 100 -4.57 10.38 -7.94
N PHE A 101 -3.89 10.59 -6.81
CA PHE A 101 -2.45 10.49 -6.75
C PHE A 101 -1.96 9.06 -6.96
N THR A 102 -1.14 8.85 -8.00
CA THR A 102 -0.36 7.63 -8.17
C THR A 102 0.69 7.54 -7.07
N PRO A 103 0.91 6.36 -6.46
CA PRO A 103 1.96 6.21 -5.45
C PRO A 103 3.31 6.66 -6.02
N LEU A 104 3.90 7.72 -5.45
CA LEU A 104 5.21 8.18 -5.86
C LEU A 104 6.27 7.09 -5.63
N PRO A 105 7.35 7.10 -6.43
CA PRO A 105 8.49 6.26 -6.16
C PRO A 105 9.00 6.50 -4.74
N LEU A 106 9.60 5.46 -4.14
CA LEU A 106 10.09 5.47 -2.75
C LEU A 106 10.87 6.74 -2.36
N LYS A 107 11.61 7.34 -3.30
CA LYS A 107 12.42 8.54 -3.07
C LYS A 107 11.59 9.80 -2.84
N ASP A 108 10.42 9.88 -3.47
CA ASP A 108 9.60 11.10 -3.53
C ASP A 108 8.28 10.93 -2.79
N ASP A 109 7.99 9.75 -2.24
CA ASP A 109 6.77 9.57 -1.48
C ASP A 109 6.71 10.48 -0.24
N MET A 110 5.49 10.64 0.29
CA MET A 110 5.23 11.55 1.40
C MET A 110 6.10 11.29 2.63
N PHE A 111 6.45 10.02 2.87
CA PHE A 111 7.32 9.67 3.98
C PHE A 111 8.75 10.20 3.75
N SER A 112 9.30 10.03 2.55
CA SER A 112 10.61 10.54 2.17
C SER A 112 10.66 12.06 2.09
N GLN A 113 9.56 12.73 1.72
CA GLN A 113 9.48 14.19 1.72
C GLN A 113 9.58 14.77 3.15
N VAL A 114 8.96 14.12 4.13
CA VAL A 114 8.93 14.62 5.52
C VAL A 114 10.17 14.22 6.31
N LEU A 115 10.60 12.96 6.21
CA LEU A 115 11.69 12.40 7.02
C LEU A 115 13.01 12.26 6.25
N GLY A 116 13.08 12.83 5.04
CA GLY A 116 14.21 12.75 4.13
C GLY A 116 14.32 11.41 3.39
N SER A 117 15.24 11.34 2.43
CA SER A 117 15.46 10.14 1.62
C SER A 117 15.87 8.92 2.45
N GLU A 118 15.53 7.72 1.96
CA GLU A 118 15.98 6.47 2.56
C GLU A 118 17.52 6.34 2.59
N ARG A 119 18.03 5.77 3.68
CA ARG A 119 19.46 5.46 3.82
C ARG A 119 19.78 4.14 3.13
N GLN A 120 21.07 3.91 2.88
CA GLN A 120 21.54 2.60 2.43
C GLN A 120 21.15 1.50 3.44
N GLY A 121 20.77 0.33 2.92
CA GLY A 121 20.34 -0.82 3.73
C GLY A 121 18.84 -1.08 3.62
N ARG A 122 18.14 -1.05 4.76
CA ARG A 122 16.72 -1.42 4.87
C ARG A 122 15.84 -0.18 4.77
N VAL A 123 14.72 -0.31 4.05
CA VAL A 123 13.69 0.72 3.96
C VAL A 123 13.09 0.93 5.37
N ARG A 124 13.02 2.18 5.82
CA ARG A 124 12.34 2.51 7.07
C ARG A 124 10.87 2.15 6.97
N THR A 125 10.30 1.75 8.10
CA THR A 125 8.86 1.48 8.30
C THR A 125 8.25 0.34 7.48
N LEU A 126 9.03 -0.26 6.59
CA LEU A 126 8.64 -1.44 5.85
C LEU A 126 9.08 -2.70 6.60
N GLY A 127 8.17 -3.65 6.71
CA GLY A 127 8.43 -4.95 7.31
C GLY A 127 9.53 -5.77 6.62
N PHE A 128 9.89 -6.90 7.23
CA PHE A 128 10.75 -7.95 6.63
C PHE A 128 12.16 -7.53 6.18
N GLY A 129 12.61 -6.32 6.55
CA GLY A 129 13.95 -5.85 6.21
C GLY A 129 14.17 -5.66 4.72
N VAL A 130 13.13 -5.30 3.98
CA VAL A 130 13.19 -5.03 2.54
C VAL A 130 14.17 -3.89 2.26
N THR A 131 15.00 -4.05 1.22
CA THR A 131 15.94 -3.02 0.77
C THR A 131 15.31 -2.16 -0.34
N PRO A 132 15.75 -0.90 -0.53
CA PRO A 132 15.25 -0.04 -1.60
C PRO A 132 15.32 -0.70 -2.99
N THR A 133 16.41 -1.42 -3.29
CA THR A 133 16.58 -2.14 -4.55
C THR A 133 15.53 -3.23 -4.73
N ARG A 134 15.31 -4.04 -3.69
CA ARG A 134 14.29 -5.10 -3.73
C ARG A 134 12.89 -4.52 -3.90
N LEU A 135 12.59 -3.41 -3.22
CA LEU A 135 11.31 -2.73 -3.37
C LEU A 135 11.12 -2.17 -4.78
N GLY A 136 12.16 -1.61 -5.39
CA GLY A 136 12.13 -1.16 -6.78
C GLY A 136 11.85 -2.29 -7.77
N ILE A 137 12.41 -3.48 -7.55
CA ILE A 137 12.10 -4.68 -8.35
C ILE A 137 10.64 -5.07 -8.16
N ILE A 138 10.16 -5.16 -6.90
CA ILE A 138 8.77 -5.49 -6.58
C ILE A 138 7.81 -4.53 -7.28
N SER A 139 8.04 -3.22 -7.15
CA SER A 139 7.22 -2.19 -7.79
C SER A 139 7.13 -2.36 -9.32
N LYS A 140 8.27 -2.61 -9.99
CA LYS A 140 8.29 -2.90 -11.43
C LYS A 140 7.54 -4.18 -11.78
N THR A 141 7.70 -5.25 -11.01
CA THR A 141 7.00 -6.51 -11.26
C THR A 141 5.50 -6.36 -11.06
N THR A 142 5.06 -5.66 -10.02
CA THR A 142 3.64 -5.40 -9.76
C THR A 142 3.03 -4.53 -10.85
N GLY A 143 3.75 -3.50 -11.32
CA GLY A 143 3.31 -2.68 -12.45
C GLY A 143 3.09 -3.49 -13.72
N ARG A 144 4.04 -4.36 -14.07
CA ARG A 144 3.90 -5.28 -15.21
C ARG A 144 2.73 -6.24 -15.07
N VAL A 145 2.48 -6.76 -13.87
CA VAL A 145 1.32 -7.64 -13.62
C VAL A 145 0.02 -6.87 -13.83
N ALA A 146 -0.09 -5.64 -13.32
CA ALA A 146 -1.27 -4.81 -13.52
C ALA A 146 -1.52 -4.49 -15.00
N GLU A 147 -0.47 -4.17 -15.77
CA GLU A 147 -0.55 -3.95 -17.22
C GLU A 147 -1.04 -5.21 -17.95
N LEU A 148 -0.52 -6.39 -17.59
CA LEU A 148 -0.94 -7.66 -18.18
C LEU A 148 -2.40 -8.00 -17.81
N GLU A 149 -2.82 -7.75 -16.57
CA GLU A 149 -4.22 -7.94 -16.14
C GLU A 149 -5.18 -7.02 -16.92
N GLU A 150 -4.80 -5.76 -17.17
CA GLU A 150 -5.58 -4.83 -17.99
C GLU A 150 -5.70 -5.35 -19.44
N GLN A 151 -4.58 -5.79 -20.03
CA GLN A 151 -4.59 -6.36 -21.38
C GLN A 151 -5.49 -7.60 -21.45
N LEU A 152 -5.41 -8.51 -20.48
CA LEU A 152 -6.29 -9.67 -20.41
C LEU A 152 -7.77 -9.28 -20.31
N ALA A 153 -8.11 -8.31 -19.45
CA ALA A 153 -9.47 -7.81 -19.33
C ALA A 153 -10.01 -7.23 -20.66
N THR A 154 -9.18 -6.45 -21.38
CA THR A 154 -9.57 -5.91 -22.69
C THR A 154 -9.74 -7.00 -23.75
N MET A 155 -8.89 -8.02 -23.76
CA MET A 155 -8.99 -9.16 -24.68
C MET A 155 -10.25 -9.99 -24.41
N MET A 156 -10.56 -10.28 -23.15
CA MET A 156 -11.79 -10.98 -22.78
C MET A 156 -13.04 -10.24 -23.26
N GLY A 157 -13.10 -8.91 -23.06
CA GLY A 157 -14.22 -8.10 -23.54
C GLY A 157 -14.35 -8.09 -25.08
N LYS A 158 -13.23 -8.15 -25.82
CA LYS A 158 -13.25 -8.30 -27.29
C LYS A 158 -13.76 -9.68 -27.71
N MET A 159 -13.31 -10.73 -27.03
CA MET A 159 -13.72 -12.11 -27.33
C MET A 159 -15.22 -12.33 -27.07
N GLU A 160 -15.76 -11.74 -26.00
CA GLU A 160 -17.20 -11.76 -25.71
C GLU A 160 -18.02 -11.09 -26.81
N LYS A 161 -17.58 -9.91 -27.30
CA LYS A 161 -18.22 -9.22 -28.43
C LYS A 161 -18.21 -10.08 -29.69
N MET A 162 -17.09 -10.73 -29.98
CA MET A 162 -16.95 -11.61 -31.15
C MET A 162 -17.87 -12.83 -31.04
N SER A 163 -17.90 -13.49 -29.87
CA SER A 163 -18.79 -14.63 -29.61
C SER A 163 -20.27 -14.25 -29.78
N ASN A 164 -20.65 -13.06 -29.31
CA ASN A 164 -22.01 -12.53 -29.50
C ASN A 164 -22.35 -12.27 -30.98
N LEU A 165 -21.39 -11.78 -31.78
CA LEU A 165 -21.58 -11.60 -33.22
C LEU A 165 -21.72 -12.95 -33.95
N ILE A 166 -20.87 -13.92 -33.65
CA ILE A 166 -20.94 -15.27 -34.23
C ILE A 166 -22.29 -15.92 -33.91
N SER A 167 -22.74 -15.81 -32.66
CA SER A 167 -24.04 -16.33 -32.24
C SER A 167 -25.21 -15.71 -33.03
N LYS A 168 -25.14 -14.41 -33.34
CA LYS A 168 -26.15 -13.73 -34.19
C LYS A 168 -26.12 -14.23 -35.64
N LEU A 169 -24.91 -14.40 -36.22
CA LEU A 169 -24.76 -14.89 -37.58
C LEU A 169 -25.30 -16.31 -37.73
N ILE A 170 -24.99 -17.21 -36.79
CA ILE A 170 -25.50 -18.59 -36.77
C ILE A 170 -27.03 -18.60 -36.73
N ARG A 171 -27.67 -17.81 -35.85
CA ARG A 171 -29.14 -17.73 -35.80
C ARG A 171 -29.76 -17.26 -37.11
N ASN A 172 -29.14 -16.27 -37.76
CA ASN A 172 -29.64 -15.74 -39.03
C ASN A 172 -29.53 -16.76 -40.16
N GLN A 173 -28.45 -17.56 -40.22
CA GLN A 173 -28.30 -18.63 -41.21
C GLN A 173 -29.31 -19.77 -41.02
N VAL A 174 -29.59 -20.16 -39.77
CA VAL A 174 -30.63 -21.16 -39.47
C VAL A 174 -32.00 -20.66 -39.95
N ASN A 175 -32.37 -19.42 -39.64
CA ASN A 175 -33.63 -18.83 -40.10
C ASN A 175 -33.76 -18.79 -41.63
N LEU A 176 -32.69 -18.46 -42.36
CA LEU A 176 -32.69 -18.50 -43.83
C LEU A 176 -32.89 -19.93 -44.34
N SER A 177 -32.20 -20.91 -43.79
CA SER A 177 -32.32 -22.31 -44.22
C SER A 177 -33.72 -22.90 -44.02
N CYS A 178 -34.42 -22.51 -42.95
CA CYS A 178 -35.81 -22.93 -42.70
C CYS A 178 -36.83 -22.33 -43.68
N ILE A 179 -36.53 -21.17 -44.28
CA ILE A 179 -37.41 -20.54 -45.28
C ILE A 179 -37.27 -21.22 -46.64
N TYR A 180 -36.07 -21.66 -47.01
CA TYR A 180 -35.81 -22.27 -48.33
C TYR A 180 -36.13 -23.78 -48.43
N HIS A 181 -36.46 -24.46 -47.32
CA HIS A 181 -36.87 -25.87 -47.33
C HIS A 181 -38.40 -26.09 -47.28
N ASN A 182 -39.20 -25.02 -47.19
CA ASN A 182 -40.66 -25.08 -47.12
C ASN A 182 -41.38 -24.60 -48.40
N ASN A 183 -40.66 -24.48 -49.53
CA ASN A 183 -41.22 -24.22 -50.86
C ASN A 183 -40.95 -25.39 -51.80
#